data_AF-A0A7Y9ZJX1-F1
#
_entry.id   AF-A0A7Y9ZJX1-F1
#
_cell.length_a   1.000
_cell.length_b   1.000
_cell.length_c   1.000
_cell.angle_alpha   90.00
_cell.angle_beta   90.00
_cell.angle_gamma   90.00
#
_symmetry.space_group_name_H-M   'P 1'
#
loop_
_entity.id
_entity.type
_entity.pdbx_description
1 polymer ?
#
loop_
_entity_poly.entity_id
_entity_poly.type
_entity_poly.pdbx_seq_one_letter_code
_entity_poly.pdbx_strand_id
1 'polypeptide(L)'
;MKQIETSAEPGRFFDGGTASADPDPTQPPRIVLERVEVGEVRRRTERFRMQRRIAYRDREYGVLLVPADPGTFESDLASVPAIFTWLVPRTGRHLPPALLHDGIVHGPHEIPDYVSEEGHVLDRVAADRVFRDAMRDTDTGPVRSWLVWSAVTLGTIRAGSTQWSRGRHLRYLVVAAATLLAIAALGVLATLDLFDVVDVVPWMGERPFAEELLGGLAGAVVVPVVLGLAWGRFAVAGAVSGVALAVLLHVTAALGLITLAYLAAEWLARRRPVAALTAGALVIGASLLVLILCLGPFR
;
A
#
# COMPACT_ATOMS: atom_id res chain seq x y z
N MET A 1 -29.73 -5.63 16.58
CA MET A 1 -28.69 -5.90 15.58
C MET A 1 -28.96 -5.03 14.37
N LYS A 2 -28.14 -4.01 14.12
CA LYS A 2 -28.26 -3.15 12.93
C LYS A 2 -27.69 -3.97 11.76
N GLN A 3 -28.47 -4.20 10.70
CA GLN A 3 -28.00 -4.91 9.51
C GLN A 3 -26.73 -4.21 8.98
N ILE A 4 -25.60 -4.91 9.00
CA ILE A 4 -24.39 -4.50 8.29
C ILE A 4 -24.38 -5.29 6.98
N GLU A 5 -25.24 -4.88 6.06
CA GLU A 5 -25.05 -5.13 4.63
C GLU A 5 -24.90 -3.77 3.97
N THR A 6 -23.69 -3.22 3.99
CA THR A 6 -23.32 -2.08 3.13
C THR A 6 -22.91 -2.63 1.78
N SER A 7 -23.92 -2.92 0.94
CA SER A 7 -23.70 -3.11 -0.49
C SER A 7 -23.02 -1.87 -1.08
N ALA A 8 -22.13 -2.06 -2.06
CA ALA A 8 -21.55 -0.95 -2.80
C ALA A 8 -22.67 -0.07 -3.38
N GLU A 9 -22.53 1.25 -3.26
CA GLU A 9 -23.47 2.22 -3.83
C GLU A 9 -22.74 3.06 -4.87
N PRO A 10 -22.75 2.62 -6.15
CA PRO A 10 -22.21 3.41 -7.24
C PRO A 10 -22.89 4.80 -7.30
N GLY A 11 -22.10 5.86 -7.44
CA GLY A 11 -22.60 7.24 -7.53
C GLY A 11 -22.53 8.06 -6.23
N ARG A 12 -21.88 7.54 -5.18
CA ARG A 12 -21.57 8.35 -3.98
C ARG A 12 -20.45 9.37 -4.19
N PHE A 13 -19.63 9.15 -5.22
CA PHE A 13 -18.74 10.19 -5.75
C PHE A 13 -19.45 11.00 -6.83
N PHE A 14 -19.26 12.31 -6.80
CA PHE A 14 -19.82 13.25 -7.78
C PHE A 14 -18.88 14.44 -7.99
N ASP A 15 -19.24 15.32 -8.93
CA ASP A 15 -18.47 16.52 -9.25
C ASP A 15 -18.50 17.53 -8.09
N GLY A 16 -17.35 17.79 -7.47
CA GLY A 16 -17.23 18.73 -6.36
C GLY A 16 -17.11 20.19 -6.78
N GLY A 17 -17.12 20.48 -8.08
CA GLY A 17 -17.02 21.84 -8.60
C GLY A 17 -15.59 22.40 -8.60
N THR A 18 -15.47 23.71 -8.74
CA THR A 18 -14.20 24.46 -8.70
C THR A 18 -14.25 25.54 -7.63
N ALA A 19 -13.23 26.40 -7.56
CA ALA A 19 -13.29 27.60 -6.74
C ALA A 19 -14.42 28.57 -7.15
N SER A 20 -14.90 28.48 -8.40
CA SER A 20 -15.90 29.40 -8.99
C SER A 20 -17.21 28.74 -9.42
N ALA A 21 -17.30 27.42 -9.33
CA ALA A 21 -18.47 26.66 -9.72
C ALA A 21 -18.89 25.73 -8.58
N ASP A 22 -20.17 25.73 -8.26
CA ASP A 22 -20.75 24.91 -7.20
C ASP A 22 -20.64 23.40 -7.51
N PRO A 23 -20.67 22.53 -6.48
CA PRO A 23 -20.77 21.09 -6.66
C PRO A 23 -22.03 20.68 -7.44
N ASP A 24 -21.91 19.68 -8.30
CA ASP A 24 -23.03 19.12 -9.07
C ASP A 24 -23.19 17.61 -8.76
N PRO A 25 -24.14 17.25 -7.87
CA PRO A 25 -24.40 15.85 -7.51
C PRO A 25 -24.94 14.98 -8.65
N THR A 26 -25.35 15.56 -9.77
CA THR A 26 -25.88 14.83 -10.93
C THR A 26 -24.78 14.38 -11.89
N GLN A 27 -23.57 14.95 -11.76
CA GLN A 27 -22.45 14.66 -12.64
C GLN A 27 -21.46 13.69 -11.96
N PRO A 28 -20.82 12.79 -12.74
CA PRO A 28 -19.77 11.93 -12.21
C PRO A 28 -18.57 12.76 -11.74
N PRO A 29 -17.74 12.21 -10.83
CA PRO A 29 -16.56 12.91 -10.33
C PRO A 29 -15.59 13.21 -11.49
N ARG A 30 -15.13 14.46 -11.58
CA ARG A 30 -14.16 14.88 -12.59
C ARG A 30 -12.83 15.24 -11.93
N ILE A 31 -11.82 14.43 -12.21
CA ILE A 31 -10.45 14.62 -11.70
C ILE A 31 -9.64 15.38 -12.76
N VAL A 32 -9.16 16.57 -12.41
CA VAL A 32 -8.26 17.37 -13.24
C VAL A 32 -6.99 17.64 -12.45
N LEU A 33 -5.86 17.13 -12.95
CA LEU A 33 -4.58 17.17 -12.27
C LEU A 33 -3.58 17.98 -13.12
N GLU A 34 -2.95 18.95 -12.48
CA GLU A 34 -1.79 19.65 -13.03
C GLU A 34 -0.53 19.06 -12.41
N ARG A 35 0.40 18.58 -13.23
CA ARG A 35 1.70 18.12 -12.74
C ARG A 35 2.55 19.32 -12.31
N VAL A 36 3.07 19.26 -11.09
CA VAL A 36 3.96 20.25 -10.48
C VAL A 36 5.26 19.57 -10.09
N GLU A 37 6.40 20.22 -10.33
CA GLU A 37 7.70 19.74 -9.89
C GLU A 37 8.15 20.54 -8.67
N VAL A 38 8.37 19.84 -7.55
CA VAL A 38 8.80 20.47 -6.29
C VAL A 38 10.21 20.01 -5.94
N GLY A 39 11.07 20.93 -5.53
CA GLY A 39 12.45 20.65 -5.08
C GLY A 39 13.56 21.18 -6.01
N GLU A 40 14.80 21.05 -5.56
CA GLU A 40 15.98 21.45 -6.33
C GLU A 40 16.16 20.59 -7.59
N VAL A 41 16.87 21.12 -8.61
CA VAL A 41 17.08 20.46 -9.91
C VAL A 41 17.57 19.01 -9.80
N ARG A 42 18.32 18.66 -8.74
CA ARG A 42 18.86 17.30 -8.51
C ARG A 42 17.96 16.38 -7.68
N ARG A 43 16.86 16.89 -7.12
CA ARG A 43 15.90 16.17 -6.25
C ARG A 43 14.45 16.62 -6.51
N ARG A 44 14.08 16.78 -7.78
CA ARG A 44 12.69 17.08 -8.14
C ARG A 44 11.80 15.89 -7.79
N THR A 45 10.78 16.14 -6.97
CA THR A 45 9.69 15.20 -6.72
C THR A 45 8.47 15.65 -7.52
N GLU A 46 7.85 14.69 -8.20
CA GLU A 46 6.61 14.91 -8.92
C GLU A 46 5.44 15.02 -7.92
N ARG A 47 4.66 16.09 -8.04
CA ARG A 47 3.39 16.30 -7.33
C ARG A 47 2.30 16.67 -8.32
N PHE A 48 1.06 16.55 -7.89
CA PHE A 48 -0.11 16.85 -8.72
C PHE A 48 -1.06 17.76 -7.98
N ARG A 49 -1.30 18.94 -8.53
CA ARG A 49 -2.28 19.89 -8.02
C ARG A 49 -3.67 19.54 -8.54
N MET A 50 -4.65 19.46 -7.65
CA MET A 50 -6.04 19.21 -8.03
C MET A 50 -6.74 20.49 -8.44
N GLN A 51 -7.00 20.64 -9.74
CA GLN A 51 -7.65 21.82 -10.31
C GLN A 51 -9.19 21.81 -10.14
N ARG A 52 -9.75 20.67 -9.74
CA ARG A 52 -11.19 20.47 -9.54
C ARG A 52 -11.42 19.60 -8.32
N ARG A 53 -12.47 19.92 -7.55
CA ARG A 53 -12.84 19.16 -6.37
C ARG A 53 -13.56 17.88 -6.75
N ILE A 54 -13.34 16.84 -5.97
CA ILE A 54 -14.21 15.67 -5.91
C ILE A 54 -15.06 15.78 -4.65
N ALA A 55 -16.30 15.33 -4.75
CA ALA A 55 -17.18 15.23 -3.60
C ALA A 55 -17.54 13.76 -3.36
N TYR A 56 -17.56 13.37 -2.08
CA TYR A 56 -17.95 12.05 -1.63
C TYR A 56 -19.03 12.17 -0.57
N ARG A 57 -20.16 11.51 -0.80
CA ARG A 57 -21.19 11.35 0.22
C ARG A 57 -20.78 10.19 1.12
N ASP A 58 -20.25 10.47 2.30
CA ASP A 58 -19.99 9.46 3.33
C ASP A 58 -21.30 9.08 4.06
N ARG A 59 -21.33 7.87 4.65
CA ARG A 59 -22.51 7.35 5.35
C ARG A 59 -22.66 7.92 6.77
N GLU A 60 -21.59 8.44 7.35
CA GLU A 60 -21.52 8.92 8.73
C GLU A 60 -21.24 10.42 8.82
N TYR A 61 -20.44 10.97 7.90
CA TYR A 61 -19.96 12.36 7.92
C TYR A 61 -20.56 13.25 6.82
N GLY A 62 -21.61 12.79 6.14
CA GLY A 62 -22.28 13.56 5.10
C GLY A 62 -21.38 13.80 3.88
N VAL A 63 -21.50 14.97 3.25
CA VAL A 63 -20.72 15.32 2.07
C VAL A 63 -19.35 15.86 2.46
N LEU A 64 -18.31 15.25 1.87
CA LEU A 64 -16.90 15.63 2.01
C LEU A 64 -16.38 16.09 0.64
N LEU A 65 -15.85 17.30 0.57
CA LEU A 65 -15.26 17.87 -0.64
C LEU A 65 -13.75 17.98 -0.49
N VAL A 66 -13.01 17.50 -1.49
CA VAL A 66 -11.55 17.58 -1.54
C VAL A 66 -11.11 18.09 -2.92
N PRO A 67 -10.20 19.07 -3.00
CA PRO A 67 -9.59 19.81 -1.89
C PRO A 67 -10.48 20.92 -1.32
N ALA A 68 -10.11 21.46 -0.16
CA ALA A 68 -10.72 22.68 0.36
C ALA A 68 -10.39 23.87 -0.54
N ASP A 69 -9.15 23.98 -1.01
CA ASP A 69 -8.76 24.97 -2.02
C ASP A 69 -8.01 24.31 -3.20
N PRO A 70 -8.64 24.25 -4.40
CA PRO A 70 -7.99 23.74 -5.62
C PRO A 70 -6.68 24.46 -6.00
N GLY A 71 -6.47 25.68 -5.51
CA GLY A 71 -5.24 26.44 -5.75
C GLY A 71 -4.02 25.92 -4.99
N THR A 72 -4.22 25.21 -3.87
CA THR A 72 -3.14 24.90 -2.93
C THR A 72 -2.89 23.41 -2.71
N PHE A 73 -3.89 22.55 -2.95
CA PHE A 73 -3.75 21.12 -2.67
C PHE A 73 -2.87 20.40 -3.69
N GLU A 74 -1.83 19.73 -3.19
CA GLU A 74 -0.94 18.89 -3.97
C GLU A 74 -0.88 17.47 -3.41
N SER A 75 -1.24 16.48 -4.23
CA SER A 75 -1.17 15.05 -3.92
C SER A 75 -0.07 14.36 -4.74
N ASP A 76 0.45 13.24 -4.23
CA ASP A 76 1.36 12.34 -4.97
C ASP A 76 0.64 11.17 -5.66
N LEU A 77 -0.70 11.23 -5.73
CA LEU A 77 -1.62 10.25 -6.34
C LEU A 77 -1.63 8.89 -5.65
N ALA A 78 -1.31 8.86 -4.36
CA ALA A 78 -1.04 7.72 -3.47
C ALA A 78 0.45 7.40 -3.31
N SER A 79 0.94 7.53 -2.07
CA SER A 79 2.29 7.18 -1.64
C SER A 79 2.55 5.65 -1.61
N VAL A 80 2.39 4.96 -2.74
CA VAL A 80 2.70 3.53 -2.88
C VAL A 80 4.20 3.38 -3.19
N PRO A 81 4.98 2.63 -2.39
CA PRO A 81 6.37 2.35 -2.71
C PRO A 81 6.51 1.70 -4.09
N ALA A 82 7.49 2.12 -4.89
CA ALA A 82 7.64 1.69 -6.29
C ALA A 82 7.63 0.16 -6.46
N ILE A 83 8.25 -0.57 -5.52
CA ILE A 83 8.28 -2.04 -5.51
C ILE A 83 6.91 -2.70 -5.39
N PHE A 84 5.87 -1.98 -4.94
CA PHE A 84 4.50 -2.48 -4.80
C PHE A 84 3.54 -1.98 -5.87
N THR A 85 4.04 -1.21 -6.85
CA THR A 85 3.20 -0.67 -7.93
C THR A 85 2.65 -1.75 -8.87
N TRP A 86 3.26 -2.93 -8.91
CA TRP A 86 2.72 -4.11 -9.60
C TRP A 86 1.46 -4.67 -8.91
N LEU A 87 1.32 -4.47 -7.59
CA LEU A 87 0.21 -4.97 -6.79
C LEU A 87 -0.92 -3.92 -6.73
N VAL A 88 -0.55 -2.66 -6.48
CA VAL A 88 -1.46 -1.52 -6.42
C VAL A 88 -0.92 -0.44 -7.37
N PRO A 89 -1.50 -0.27 -8.56
CA PRO A 89 -1.04 0.77 -9.48
C PRO A 89 -1.29 2.17 -8.89
N ARG A 90 -0.55 3.20 -9.32
CA ARG A 90 -0.73 4.59 -8.85
C ARG A 90 -2.06 5.23 -9.28
N THR A 91 -2.74 4.65 -10.27
CA THR A 91 -4.01 5.17 -10.79
C THR A 91 -4.99 4.04 -11.05
N GLY A 92 -6.27 4.39 -11.16
CA GLY A 92 -7.35 3.46 -11.46
C GLY A 92 -8.61 3.76 -10.64
N ARG A 93 -9.45 2.76 -10.41
CA ARG A 93 -10.71 2.89 -9.67
C ARG A 93 -10.56 3.38 -8.22
N HIS A 94 -9.39 3.21 -7.62
CA HIS A 94 -9.08 3.65 -6.26
C HIS A 94 -8.55 5.10 -6.22
N LEU A 95 -8.34 5.76 -7.37
CA LEU A 95 -7.79 7.12 -7.42
C LEU A 95 -8.71 8.15 -6.73
N PRO A 96 -10.02 8.23 -7.00
CA PRO A 96 -10.88 9.18 -6.27
C PRO A 96 -10.87 8.97 -4.75
N PRO A 97 -10.98 7.72 -4.23
CA PRO A 97 -10.78 7.45 -2.80
C PRO A 97 -9.41 7.88 -2.28
N ALA A 98 -8.33 7.68 -3.05
CA ALA A 98 -6.98 8.04 -2.61
C ALA A 98 -6.82 9.56 -2.48
N LEU A 99 -7.30 10.32 -3.47
CA LEU A 99 -7.32 11.79 -3.41
C LEU A 99 -8.16 12.29 -2.24
N LEU A 100 -9.32 11.67 -2.01
CA LEU A 100 -10.18 11.98 -0.86
C LEU A 100 -9.44 11.74 0.47
N HIS A 101 -8.74 10.61 0.60
CA HIS A 101 -7.95 10.29 1.80
C HIS A 101 -6.81 11.28 2.02
N ASP A 102 -6.06 11.62 0.98
CA ASP A 102 -4.97 12.59 1.04
C ASP A 102 -5.43 13.96 1.52
N GLY A 103 -6.60 14.44 1.08
CA GLY A 103 -7.17 15.72 1.54
C GLY A 103 -7.69 15.69 2.97
N ILE A 104 -8.20 14.53 3.43
CA ILE A 104 -8.71 14.37 4.80
C ILE A 104 -7.56 14.21 5.80
N VAL A 105 -6.48 13.50 5.43
CA VAL A 105 -5.37 13.20 6.33
C VAL A 105 -4.53 14.46 6.60
N HIS A 106 -4.47 14.85 7.87
CA HIS A 106 -3.66 15.98 8.34
C HIS A 106 -2.96 15.64 9.67
N GLY A 107 -1.84 16.32 9.92
CA GLY A 107 -1.15 16.30 11.21
C GLY A 107 -1.86 17.14 12.28
N PRO A 108 -1.45 17.05 13.57
CA PRO A 108 -2.09 17.77 14.68
C PRO A 108 -2.09 19.31 14.57
N HIS A 109 -1.23 19.86 13.72
CA HIS A 109 -1.06 21.31 13.53
C HIS A 109 -1.28 21.73 12.06
N GLU A 110 -1.73 20.79 11.22
CA GLU A 110 -2.03 21.05 9.82
C GLU A 110 -3.52 21.33 9.67
N ILE A 111 -3.85 22.26 8.79
CA ILE A 111 -5.24 22.54 8.44
C ILE A 111 -5.70 21.43 7.49
N PRO A 112 -6.85 20.78 7.73
CA PRO A 112 -7.37 19.78 6.82
C PRO A 112 -7.65 20.39 5.44
N ASP A 113 -7.29 19.70 4.37
CA ASP A 113 -7.54 20.16 2.99
C ASP A 113 -8.82 19.53 2.43
N TYR A 114 -9.89 19.62 3.22
CA TYR A 114 -11.23 19.21 2.85
C TYR A 114 -12.29 20.11 3.48
N VAL A 115 -13.48 20.11 2.89
CA VAL A 115 -14.68 20.75 3.46
C VAL A 115 -15.71 19.67 3.78
N SER A 116 -16.21 19.67 5.02
CA SER A 116 -17.40 18.90 5.40
C SER A 116 -18.59 19.85 5.42
N GLU A 117 -19.64 19.55 4.67
CA GLU A 117 -20.87 20.36 4.68
C GLU A 117 -21.53 20.41 6.06
N GLU A 118 -21.34 19.35 6.85
CA GLU A 118 -21.86 19.23 8.22
C GLU A 118 -20.87 19.70 9.30
N GLY A 119 -19.68 20.17 8.91
CA GLY A 119 -18.68 20.71 9.84
C GLY A 119 -17.90 19.66 10.65
N HIS A 120 -17.85 18.40 10.19
CA HIS A 120 -17.12 17.34 10.88
C HIS A 120 -15.60 17.49 10.75
N VAL A 121 -14.87 17.29 11.86
CA VAL A 121 -13.40 17.19 11.89
C VAL A 121 -12.99 15.74 12.04
N LEU A 122 -12.40 15.17 10.99
CA LEU A 122 -12.05 13.75 10.91
C LEU A 122 -10.61 13.53 11.36
N ASP A 123 -10.38 12.60 12.28
CA ASP A 123 -9.02 12.13 12.57
C ASP A 123 -8.56 11.11 11.51
N ARG A 124 -7.28 10.73 11.51
CA ARG A 124 -6.74 9.76 10.54
C ARG A 124 -7.49 8.42 10.53
N VAL A 125 -8.08 8.03 11.66
CA VAL A 125 -8.79 6.74 11.80
C VAL A 125 -10.15 6.83 11.11
N ALA A 126 -10.86 7.95 11.29
CA ALA A 126 -12.05 8.27 10.52
C ALA A 126 -11.75 8.37 9.02
N ALA A 127 -10.61 8.97 8.66
CA ALA A 127 -10.14 9.04 7.26
C ALA A 127 -9.93 7.64 6.66
N ASP A 128 -9.26 6.73 7.36
CA ASP A 128 -9.04 5.35 6.90
C ASP A 128 -10.36 4.58 6.72
N ARG A 129 -11.36 4.84 7.59
CA ARG A 129 -12.71 4.26 7.48
C ARG A 129 -13.43 4.79 6.24
N VAL A 130 -13.47 6.12 6.06
CA VAL A 130 -14.06 6.77 4.88
C VAL A 130 -13.42 6.22 3.61
N PHE A 131 -12.09 6.11 3.59
CA PHE A 131 -11.34 5.61 2.45
C PHE A 131 -11.69 4.16 2.09
N ARG A 132 -11.81 3.27 3.08
CA ARG A 132 -12.24 1.88 2.86
C ARG A 132 -13.62 1.80 2.22
N ASP A 133 -14.55 2.59 2.73
CA ASP A 133 -15.94 2.58 2.28
C ASP A 133 -16.04 3.21 0.88
N ALA A 134 -15.32 4.31 0.65
CA ALA A 134 -15.15 4.95 -0.66
C ALA A 134 -14.56 4.01 -1.72
N MET A 135 -13.56 3.19 -1.38
CA MET A 135 -13.02 2.19 -2.32
C MET A 135 -14.06 1.14 -2.73
N ARG A 136 -14.97 0.75 -1.82
CA ARG A 136 -16.07 -0.18 -2.15
C ARG A 136 -17.07 0.48 -3.09
N ASP A 137 -17.31 1.77 -2.93
CA ASP A 137 -18.25 2.54 -3.77
C ASP A 137 -17.68 2.85 -5.18
N THR A 138 -16.36 2.67 -5.42
CA THR A 138 -15.74 2.86 -6.74
C THR A 138 -15.42 1.57 -7.50
N ASP A 139 -16.05 0.44 -7.15
CA ASP A 139 -15.79 -0.87 -7.77
C ASP A 139 -14.31 -1.31 -7.68
N THR A 140 -13.63 -0.91 -6.60
CA THR A 140 -12.31 -1.46 -6.27
C THR A 140 -12.49 -2.86 -5.71
N GLY A 141 -11.88 -3.86 -6.36
CA GLY A 141 -12.03 -5.26 -5.99
C GLY A 141 -11.72 -5.52 -4.50
N PRO A 142 -12.46 -6.42 -3.82
CA PRO A 142 -12.50 -6.51 -2.37
C PRO A 142 -11.12 -6.79 -1.75
N VAL A 143 -10.35 -7.71 -2.35
CA VAL A 143 -9.00 -8.05 -1.88
C VAL A 143 -8.08 -6.82 -1.94
N ARG A 144 -8.10 -6.07 -3.05
CA ARG A 144 -7.29 -4.86 -3.22
C ARG A 144 -7.70 -3.80 -2.20
N SER A 145 -9.00 -3.57 -2.00
CA SER A 145 -9.51 -2.61 -1.01
C SER A 145 -9.04 -2.95 0.40
N TRP A 146 -9.02 -4.23 0.79
CA TRP A 146 -8.49 -4.67 2.08
C TRP A 146 -6.98 -4.46 2.21
N LEU A 147 -6.20 -4.80 1.17
CA LEU A 147 -4.75 -4.60 1.16
C LEU A 147 -4.39 -3.12 1.31
N VAL A 148 -5.01 -2.27 0.49
CA VAL A 148 -4.77 -0.83 0.48
C VAL A 148 -5.23 -0.18 1.79
N TRP A 149 -6.40 -0.55 2.30
CA TRP A 149 -6.89 -0.07 3.59
C TRP A 149 -5.96 -0.45 4.75
N SER A 150 -5.42 -1.68 4.75
CA SER A 150 -4.50 -2.13 5.80
C SER A 150 -3.16 -1.39 5.73
N ALA A 151 -2.70 -1.04 4.52
CA ALA A 151 -1.51 -0.22 4.32
C ALA A 151 -1.68 1.21 4.86
N VAL A 152 -2.82 1.88 4.60
CA VAL A 152 -3.05 3.22 5.17
C VAL A 152 -3.27 3.16 6.69
N THR A 153 -3.89 2.09 7.21
CA THR A 153 -4.02 1.86 8.66
C THR A 153 -2.64 1.74 9.32
N LEU A 154 -1.69 1.06 8.67
CA LEU A 154 -0.29 1.02 9.10
C LEU A 154 0.36 2.40 9.06
N GLY A 155 0.08 3.19 8.02
CA GLY A 155 0.46 4.60 7.95
C GLY A 155 -0.07 5.42 9.13
N THR A 156 -1.33 5.22 9.51
CA THR A 156 -1.95 5.84 10.68
C THR A 156 -1.34 5.35 12.00
N ILE A 157 -1.00 4.07 12.14
CA ILE A 157 -0.27 3.55 13.31
C ILE A 157 1.11 4.22 13.42
N ARG A 158 1.81 4.38 12.29
CA ARG A 158 3.13 5.01 12.24
C ARG A 158 3.06 6.50 12.60
N ALA A 159 2.16 7.24 11.97
CA ALA A 159 2.03 8.69 12.13
C ALA A 159 1.33 9.08 13.44
N GLY A 160 0.47 8.21 13.97
CA GLY A 160 -0.43 8.51 15.08
C GLY A 160 -1.72 9.18 14.61
N SER A 161 -2.73 9.21 15.50
CA SER A 161 -3.95 10.01 15.33
C SER A 161 -4.01 11.10 16.40
N THR A 162 -4.64 12.22 16.08
CA THR A 162 -4.85 13.37 16.98
C THR A 162 -5.59 12.99 18.26
N GLN A 163 -6.36 11.89 18.25
CA GLN A 163 -7.10 11.39 19.41
C GLN A 163 -6.28 10.43 20.29
N TRP A 164 -5.02 10.12 19.95
CA TRP A 164 -4.21 9.17 20.70
C TRP A 164 -3.32 9.83 21.74
N SER A 165 -3.31 9.28 22.95
CA SER A 165 -2.24 9.57 23.90
C SER A 165 -0.92 8.94 23.43
N ARG A 166 0.22 9.49 23.87
CA ARG A 166 1.56 8.96 23.56
C ARG A 166 1.69 7.47 23.90
N GLY A 167 1.15 7.04 25.05
CA GLY A 167 1.19 5.64 25.47
C GLY A 167 0.36 4.72 24.56
N ARG A 168 -0.82 5.19 24.10
CA ARG A 168 -1.65 4.44 23.15
C ARG A 168 -0.97 4.34 21.78
N HIS A 169 -0.37 5.43 21.30
CA HIS A 169 0.38 5.44 20.04
C HIS A 169 1.58 4.48 20.10
N LEU A 170 2.39 4.57 21.16
CA LEU A 170 3.53 3.68 21.36
C LEU A 170 3.10 2.21 21.42
N ARG A 171 2.01 1.89 22.13
CA ARG A 171 1.46 0.53 22.17
C ARG A 171 1.13 0.01 20.77
N TYR A 172 0.39 0.78 19.95
CA TYR A 172 0.06 0.33 18.60
C TYR A 172 1.31 0.15 17.74
N LEU A 173 2.27 1.07 17.84
CA LEU A 173 3.53 0.99 17.10
C LEU A 173 4.33 -0.25 17.47
N VAL A 174 4.51 -0.52 18.77
CA VAL A 174 5.26 -1.67 19.27
C VAL A 174 4.56 -2.98 18.91
N VAL A 175 3.24 -3.08 19.08
CA VAL A 175 2.48 -4.28 18.72
C VAL A 175 2.55 -4.55 17.22
N ALA A 176 2.36 -3.52 16.38
CA ALA A 176 2.45 -3.67 14.94
C ALA A 176 3.86 -4.10 14.50
N ALA A 177 4.90 -3.43 15.01
CA ALA A 177 6.29 -3.78 14.70
C ALA A 177 6.64 -5.21 15.16
N ALA A 178 6.33 -5.56 16.41
CA ALA A 178 6.65 -6.87 16.97
C ALA A 178 5.95 -8.01 16.21
N THR A 179 4.66 -7.85 15.90
CA THR A 179 3.90 -8.87 15.16
C THR A 179 4.36 -9.01 13.72
N LEU A 180 4.62 -7.91 13.00
CA LEU A 180 5.14 -7.98 11.62
C LEU A 180 6.55 -8.56 11.56
N LEU A 181 7.43 -8.22 12.52
CA LEU A 181 8.76 -8.81 12.63
C LEU A 181 8.69 -10.31 12.93
N ALA A 182 7.81 -10.73 13.83
CA ALA A 182 7.60 -12.14 14.12
C ALA A 182 7.11 -12.90 12.88
N ILE A 183 6.17 -12.34 12.12
CA ILE A 183 5.66 -12.93 10.88
C ILE A 183 6.78 -13.04 9.83
N ALA A 184 7.58 -11.99 9.65
CA ALA A 184 8.70 -12.03 8.71
C ALA A 184 9.75 -13.08 9.12
N ALA A 185 10.11 -13.13 10.40
CA ALA A 185 11.06 -14.12 10.91
C ALA A 185 10.55 -15.56 10.73
N LEU A 186 9.28 -15.81 11.08
CA LEU A 186 8.65 -17.12 10.87
C LEU A 186 8.54 -17.47 9.38
N GLY A 187 8.26 -16.50 8.52
CA GLY A 187 8.26 -16.70 7.06
C GLY A 187 9.64 -17.11 6.54
N VAL A 188 10.71 -16.47 7.02
CA VAL A 188 12.09 -16.86 6.69
C VAL A 188 12.39 -18.27 7.19
N LEU A 189 12.08 -18.57 8.46
CA LEU A 189 12.30 -19.90 9.03
C LEU A 189 11.54 -20.98 8.26
N ALA A 190 10.26 -20.77 7.97
CA ALA A 190 9.45 -21.69 7.15
C ALA A 190 10.01 -21.89 5.75
N THR A 191 10.67 -20.88 5.18
CA THR A 191 11.34 -21.01 3.88
C THR A 191 12.57 -21.89 3.98
N LEU A 192 13.37 -21.68 5.02
CA LEU A 192 14.58 -22.48 5.25
C LEU A 192 14.21 -23.93 5.58
N ASP A 193 13.12 -24.15 6.31
CA ASP A 193 12.52 -25.46 6.60
C ASP A 193 12.12 -26.17 5.30
N LEU A 194 11.38 -25.49 4.41
CA LEU A 194 10.96 -26.00 3.10
C LEU A 194 12.10 -26.45 2.17
N PHE A 195 13.33 -25.99 2.43
CA PHE A 195 14.53 -26.37 1.68
C PHE A 195 15.48 -27.25 2.49
N ASP A 196 15.00 -27.87 3.58
CA ASP A 196 15.73 -28.75 4.49
C ASP A 196 17.01 -28.11 5.08
N VAL A 197 17.03 -26.77 5.21
CA VAL A 197 18.19 -26.04 5.78
C VAL A 197 18.12 -26.02 7.31
N VAL A 198 16.91 -25.99 7.87
CA VAL A 198 16.61 -26.02 9.31
C VAL A 198 15.38 -26.90 9.54
N ASP A 199 15.17 -27.40 10.76
CA ASP A 199 13.94 -28.08 11.19
C ASP A 199 13.51 -27.49 12.53
N VAL A 200 12.89 -26.31 12.48
CA VAL A 200 12.52 -25.54 13.68
C VAL A 200 11.06 -25.11 13.68
N VAL A 201 10.35 -25.27 12.57
CA VAL A 201 8.95 -24.88 12.44
C VAL A 201 8.04 -26.07 12.77
N PRO A 202 7.39 -26.10 13.96
CA PRO A 202 6.79 -27.33 14.48
C PRO A 202 5.65 -27.91 13.64
N TRP A 203 5.04 -27.12 12.76
CA TRP A 203 3.93 -27.53 11.89
C TRP A 203 4.38 -28.01 10.50
N MET A 204 5.66 -27.82 10.15
CA MET A 204 6.28 -28.27 8.89
C MET A 204 6.92 -29.65 9.13
N GLY A 205 8.07 -29.71 9.80
CA GLY A 205 8.74 -30.95 10.22
C GLY A 205 9.03 -31.93 9.08
N GLU A 206 9.60 -33.10 9.40
CA GLU A 206 9.90 -34.12 8.38
C GLU A 206 8.61 -34.73 7.78
N ARG A 207 8.15 -34.16 6.66
CA ARG A 207 6.95 -34.57 5.93
C ARG A 207 7.21 -34.57 4.42
N PRO A 208 6.36 -35.24 3.63
CA PRO A 208 6.41 -35.09 2.17
C PRO A 208 6.24 -33.61 1.79
N PHE A 209 7.00 -33.15 0.80
CA PHE A 209 7.03 -31.75 0.33
C PHE A 209 5.64 -31.09 0.19
N ALA A 210 4.63 -31.82 -0.31
CA ALA A 210 3.29 -31.28 -0.46
C ALA A 210 2.60 -30.97 0.88
N GLU A 211 2.77 -31.82 1.89
CA GLU A 211 2.22 -31.61 3.23
C GLU A 211 2.96 -30.47 3.95
N GLU A 212 4.27 -30.41 3.75
CA GLU A 212 5.10 -29.35 4.29
C GLU A 212 4.72 -27.97 3.70
N LEU A 213 4.55 -27.89 2.37
CA LEU A 213 4.07 -26.70 1.68
C LEU A 213 2.68 -26.28 2.17
N LEU A 214 1.76 -27.23 2.37
CA LEU A 214 0.43 -26.96 2.94
C LEU A 214 0.53 -26.47 4.39
N GLY A 215 1.40 -27.07 5.20
CA GLY A 215 1.68 -26.65 6.57
C GLY A 215 2.25 -25.22 6.63
N GLY A 216 3.21 -24.91 5.77
CA GLY A 216 3.77 -23.57 5.61
C GLY A 216 2.72 -22.54 5.21
N LEU A 217 1.87 -22.87 4.22
CA LEU A 217 0.76 -22.01 3.80
C LEU A 217 -0.27 -21.79 4.91
N ALA A 218 -0.62 -22.85 5.65
CA ALA A 218 -1.53 -22.75 6.79
C ALA A 218 -0.95 -21.86 7.89
N GLY A 219 0.34 -22.00 8.20
CA GLY A 219 1.07 -21.12 9.11
C GLY A 219 1.06 -19.66 8.65
N ALA A 220 1.28 -19.42 7.35
CA ALA A 220 1.24 -18.09 6.73
C ALA A 220 -0.13 -17.41 6.76
N VAL A 221 -1.21 -18.14 7.07
CA VAL A 221 -2.56 -17.59 7.25
C VAL A 221 -2.92 -17.50 8.74
N VAL A 222 -2.80 -18.61 9.47
CA VAL A 222 -3.27 -18.72 10.86
C VAL A 222 -2.46 -17.84 11.79
N VAL A 223 -1.12 -17.86 11.68
CA VAL A 223 -0.27 -17.08 12.58
C VAL A 223 -0.53 -15.58 12.45
N PRO A 224 -0.56 -14.98 11.24
CA PRO A 224 -0.96 -13.59 11.09
C PRO A 224 -2.36 -13.23 11.59
N VAL A 225 -3.36 -14.11 11.39
CA VAL A 225 -4.72 -13.86 11.88
C VAL A 225 -4.75 -13.80 13.40
N VAL A 226 -4.08 -14.73 14.07
CA VAL A 226 -4.00 -14.77 15.55
C VAL A 226 -3.22 -13.56 16.08
N LEU A 227 -2.05 -13.27 15.52
CA LEU A 227 -1.24 -12.11 15.93
C LEU A 227 -1.95 -10.78 15.65
N GLY A 228 -2.76 -10.72 14.60
CA GLY A 228 -3.60 -9.58 14.26
C GLY A 228 -4.54 -9.20 15.40
N LEU A 229 -5.07 -10.16 16.18
CA LEU A 229 -5.95 -9.87 17.33
C LEU A 229 -5.30 -8.95 18.36
N ALA A 230 -3.96 -8.99 18.51
CA ALA A 230 -3.24 -8.11 19.44
C ALA A 230 -3.37 -6.61 19.09
N TRP A 231 -3.73 -6.30 17.83
CA TRP A 231 -3.93 -4.93 17.35
C TRP A 231 -5.26 -4.32 17.83
N GLY A 232 -6.09 -5.07 18.54
CA GLY A 232 -7.35 -4.59 19.12
C GLY A 232 -8.33 -4.14 18.04
N ARG A 233 -8.68 -2.84 18.02
CA ARG A 233 -9.61 -2.31 17.01
C ARG A 233 -9.09 -2.41 15.57
N PHE A 234 -7.79 -2.58 15.39
CA PHE A 234 -7.15 -2.76 14.08
C PHE A 234 -6.89 -4.23 13.74
N ALA A 235 -7.55 -5.17 14.43
CA ALA A 235 -7.27 -6.61 14.26
C ALA A 235 -7.39 -7.09 12.81
N VAL A 236 -8.39 -6.62 12.08
CA VAL A 236 -8.56 -6.98 10.67
C VAL A 236 -7.42 -6.43 9.81
N ALA A 237 -6.97 -5.20 10.04
CA ALA A 237 -5.82 -4.63 9.33
C ALA A 237 -4.55 -5.43 9.65
N GLY A 238 -4.32 -5.76 10.93
CA GLY A 238 -3.19 -6.59 11.36
C GLY A 238 -3.18 -7.97 10.70
N ALA A 239 -4.35 -8.63 10.64
CA ALA A 239 -4.50 -9.92 9.97
C ALA A 239 -4.21 -9.81 8.46
N VAL A 240 -4.82 -8.85 7.76
CA VAL A 240 -4.61 -8.68 6.31
C VAL A 240 -3.15 -8.31 6.00
N SER A 241 -2.57 -7.35 6.72
CA SER A 241 -1.16 -6.96 6.56
C SER A 241 -0.22 -8.13 6.83
N GLY A 242 -0.49 -8.91 7.87
CA GLY A 242 0.34 -10.06 8.23
C GLY A 242 0.23 -11.21 7.22
N VAL A 243 -0.97 -11.55 6.75
CA VAL A 243 -1.15 -12.57 5.69
C VAL A 243 -0.49 -12.11 4.40
N ALA A 244 -0.69 -10.84 4.01
CA ALA A 244 -0.04 -10.28 2.83
C ALA A 244 1.49 -10.34 2.96
N LEU A 245 2.05 -9.98 4.11
CA LEU A 245 3.48 -10.07 4.36
C LEU A 245 3.99 -11.51 4.27
N ALA A 246 3.32 -12.46 4.92
CA ALA A 246 3.74 -13.87 4.95
C ALA A 246 3.73 -14.50 3.55
N VAL A 247 2.65 -14.27 2.79
CA VAL A 247 2.47 -14.84 1.45
C VAL A 247 3.32 -14.14 0.39
N LEU A 248 3.52 -12.83 0.50
CA LEU A 248 4.27 -12.04 -0.48
C LEU A 248 5.72 -11.82 -0.09
N LEU A 249 6.21 -12.44 0.99
CA LEU A 249 7.57 -12.24 1.50
C LEU A 249 8.61 -12.51 0.41
N HIS A 250 8.52 -13.68 -0.23
CA HIS A 250 9.48 -14.13 -1.26
C HIS A 250 9.40 -13.29 -2.53
N VAL A 251 8.19 -12.95 -2.96
CA VAL A 251 7.97 -12.08 -4.13
C VAL A 251 8.58 -10.71 -3.87
N THR A 252 8.39 -10.17 -2.66
CA THR A 252 8.95 -8.88 -2.24
C THR A 252 10.48 -8.95 -2.18
N ALA A 253 11.05 -10.03 -1.63
CA ALA A 253 12.49 -10.24 -1.57
C ALA A 253 13.11 -10.34 -2.98
N ALA A 254 12.50 -11.11 -3.88
CA ALA A 254 12.94 -11.27 -5.26
C ALA A 254 12.90 -9.94 -6.03
N LEU A 255 11.78 -9.21 -5.96
CA LEU A 255 11.65 -7.89 -6.59
C LEU A 255 12.62 -6.87 -5.98
N GLY A 256 12.89 -6.97 -4.67
CA GLY A 256 13.87 -6.15 -3.98
C GLY A 256 15.28 -6.37 -4.52
N LEU A 257 15.68 -7.64 -4.66
CA LEU A 257 16.97 -8.03 -5.24
C LEU A 257 17.11 -7.54 -6.69
N ILE A 258 16.08 -7.73 -7.52
CA ILE A 258 16.06 -7.25 -8.91
C ILE A 258 16.20 -5.72 -8.95
N THR A 259 15.47 -5.01 -8.09
CA THR A 259 15.52 -3.55 -7.99
C THR A 259 16.91 -3.07 -7.57
N LEU A 260 17.51 -3.70 -6.55
CA LEU A 260 18.87 -3.37 -6.09
C LEU A 260 19.91 -3.64 -7.18
N ALA A 261 19.79 -4.75 -7.91
CA ALA A 261 20.67 -5.07 -9.04
C ALA A 261 20.56 -4.00 -10.14
N TYR A 262 19.34 -3.58 -10.49
CA TYR A 262 19.12 -2.49 -11.43
C TYR A 262 19.73 -1.17 -10.93
N LEU A 263 19.49 -0.78 -9.68
CA LEU A 263 20.06 0.45 -9.11
C LEU A 263 21.58 0.42 -9.06
N ALA A 264 22.19 -0.74 -8.78
CA ALA A 264 23.63 -0.93 -8.81
C ALA A 264 24.19 -0.82 -10.24
N ALA A 265 23.51 -1.41 -11.23
CA ALA A 265 23.88 -1.29 -12.64
C ALA A 265 23.81 0.17 -13.12
N GLU A 266 22.73 0.87 -12.79
CA GLU A 266 22.53 2.29 -13.11
C GLU A 266 23.59 3.17 -12.41
N TRP A 267 23.91 2.88 -11.15
CA TRP A 267 24.99 3.55 -10.43
C TRP A 267 26.35 3.32 -11.09
N LEU A 268 26.64 2.09 -11.51
CA LEU A 268 27.90 1.72 -12.17
C LEU A 268 28.00 2.39 -13.54
N ALA A 269 26.93 2.39 -14.33
CA ALA A 269 26.89 3.04 -15.63
C ALA A 269 27.14 4.55 -15.52
N ARG A 270 26.54 5.21 -14.53
CA ARG A 270 26.71 6.66 -14.31
C ARG A 270 28.10 7.04 -13.80
N ARG A 271 28.76 6.19 -13.00
CA ARG A 271 30.07 6.52 -12.40
C ARG A 271 31.28 5.95 -13.15
N ARG A 272 31.14 4.77 -13.77
CA ARG A 272 32.21 4.01 -14.41
C ARG A 272 31.67 3.28 -15.66
N PRO A 273 31.41 4.00 -16.76
CA PRO A 273 30.75 3.44 -17.95
C PRO A 273 31.51 2.26 -18.57
N VAL A 274 32.85 2.30 -18.58
CA VAL A 274 33.68 1.18 -19.07
C VAL A 274 33.51 -0.08 -18.22
N ALA A 275 33.45 0.07 -16.89
CA ALA A 275 33.22 -1.06 -15.99
C ALA A 275 31.79 -1.63 -16.13
N ALA A 276 30.81 -0.79 -16.43
CA ALA A 276 29.46 -1.24 -16.73
C ALA A 276 29.40 -2.05 -18.04
N LEU A 277 30.11 -1.60 -19.08
CA LEU A 277 30.20 -2.32 -20.36
C LEU A 277 30.88 -3.69 -20.21
N THR A 278 31.99 -3.76 -19.47
CA THR A 278 32.67 -5.04 -19.23
C THR A 278 31.80 -6.00 -18.41
N ALA A 279 31.15 -5.52 -17.34
CA ALA A 279 30.22 -6.33 -16.56
C ALA A 279 29.05 -6.82 -17.42
N GLY A 280 28.46 -5.95 -18.26
CA GLY A 280 27.39 -6.32 -19.18
C GLY A 280 27.82 -7.38 -20.20
N ALA A 281 29.00 -7.22 -20.81
CA ALA A 281 29.55 -8.20 -21.75
C ALA A 281 29.79 -9.57 -21.09
N LEU A 282 30.29 -9.60 -19.85
CA LEU A 282 30.48 -10.83 -19.08
C LEU A 282 29.15 -11.54 -18.79
N VAL A 283 28.12 -10.80 -18.35
CA VAL A 283 26.79 -11.37 -18.07
C VAL A 283 26.16 -11.95 -19.34
N ILE A 284 26.25 -11.24 -20.47
CA ILE A 284 25.74 -11.72 -21.77
C ILE A 284 26.50 -12.98 -22.20
N GLY A 285 27.84 -12.95 -22.14
CA GLY A 285 28.68 -14.09 -22.50
C GLY A 285 28.38 -15.34 -21.66
N ALA A 286 28.24 -15.18 -20.33
CA ALA A 286 27.86 -16.26 -19.43
C ALA A 286 26.46 -16.80 -19.73
N SER A 287 25.49 -15.92 -20.00
CA SER A 287 24.11 -16.31 -20.32
C SER A 287 24.03 -17.10 -21.63
N LEU A 288 24.76 -16.65 -22.66
CA LEU A 288 24.86 -17.36 -23.94
C LEU A 288 25.51 -18.74 -23.76
N LEU A 289 26.56 -18.85 -22.93
CA LEU A 289 27.20 -20.12 -22.63
C LEU A 289 26.22 -21.09 -21.97
N VAL A 290 25.47 -20.65 -20.95
CA VAL A 290 24.43 -21.47 -20.30
C VAL A 290 23.39 -21.92 -21.31
N LEU A 291 22.91 -21.01 -22.16
CA LEU A 291 21.90 -21.32 -23.18
C LEU A 291 22.40 -22.35 -24.20
N ILE A 292 23.66 -22.23 -24.65
CA ILE A 292 24.31 -23.20 -25.55
C ILE A 292 24.45 -24.56 -24.85
N LEU A 293 24.83 -24.59 -23.57
CA LEU A 293 24.95 -25.85 -22.82
C LEU A 293 23.59 -26.52 -22.60
N CYS A 294 22.51 -25.75 -22.45
CA CYS A 294 21.15 -26.29 -22.28
C CYS A 294 20.49 -26.73 -23.60
N LEU A 295 20.82 -26.10 -24.72
CA LEU A 295 20.25 -26.40 -26.06
C LEU A 295 21.15 -27.26 -26.94
N GLY A 296 22.41 -27.46 -26.55
CA GLY A 296 23.39 -28.21 -27.32
C GLY A 296 23.05 -29.70 -27.43
N PRO A 297 23.57 -30.39 -28.47
CA PRO A 297 23.24 -31.77 -28.82
C PRO A 297 23.80 -32.83 -27.84
N PHE A 298 24.16 -32.45 -26.62
CA PHE A 298 24.68 -33.34 -25.57
C PHE A 298 23.59 -33.84 -24.60
N ARG A 299 22.35 -33.94 -25.08
CA ARG A 299 21.29 -34.74 -24.44
C ARG A 299 21.04 -36.00 -25.23
#